data_AF-A0A2V9JTJ3-F1
#
_entry.id   AF-A0A2V9JTJ3-F1
#
_cell.length_a   1.000
_cell.length_b   1.000
_cell.length_c   1.000
_cell.angle_alpha   90.00
_cell.angle_beta   90.00
_cell.angle_gamma   90.00
#
_symmetry.space_group_name_H-M   'P 1'
#
loop_
_entity.id
_entity.type
_entity.pdbx_description
1 polymer ?
#
loop_
_entity_poly.entity_id
_entity_poly.type
_entity_poly.pdbx_seq_one_letter_code
_entity_poly.pdbx_strand_id
1 'polypeptide(L)'
;MKALVLMFCMISFTPAADAQYPPLQGAPSTAPRPREIEHRLPADEPEQVQAPAQRRTIDSAQVKREAEELAELAESIPVKTQLAGKGVVPKDLNQQLKRIEKLSKQLRRELFQ
;
A
#
# COMPACT_ATOMS: atom_id res chain seq x y z
N MET A 1 -24.63 18.16 -24.02
CA MET A 1 -23.27 18.00 -24.58
C MET A 1 -22.28 17.75 -23.45
N LYS A 2 -22.24 16.51 -22.94
CA LYS A 2 -21.37 16.06 -21.83
C LYS A 2 -20.42 14.94 -22.30
N ALA A 3 -20.28 14.78 -23.62
CA ALA A 3 -19.62 13.65 -24.27
C ALA A 3 -18.22 14.00 -24.81
N LEU A 4 -17.59 15.09 -24.34
CA LEU A 4 -16.32 15.58 -24.89
C LEU A 4 -15.17 15.65 -23.87
N VAL A 5 -15.31 15.03 -22.69
CA VAL A 5 -14.23 14.98 -21.68
C VAL A 5 -13.68 13.56 -21.49
N LEU A 6 -14.37 12.53 -21.99
CA LEU A 6 -13.94 11.13 -21.91
C LEU A 6 -13.18 10.64 -23.16
N MET A 7 -12.68 11.55 -23.99
CA MET A 7 -11.89 11.23 -25.18
C MET A 7 -10.50 11.90 -25.12
N PHE A 8 -9.86 11.88 -23.94
CA PHE A 8 -8.46 12.31 -23.78
C PHE A 8 -7.60 11.33 -22.96
N CYS A 9 -8.14 10.19 -22.53
CA CYS A 9 -7.39 9.16 -21.78
C CYS A 9 -6.74 8.06 -22.64
N MET A 10 -6.73 8.20 -23.96
CA MET A 10 -6.07 7.25 -24.88
C MET A 10 -4.85 7.91 -25.55
N ILE A 11 -3.89 8.39 -24.75
CA ILE A 11 -2.51 8.60 -25.22
C ILE A 11 -1.66 7.54 -24.53
N SER A 12 -1.46 6.48 -25.29
CA SER A 12 -0.61 5.33 -25.09
C SER A 12 0.84 5.77 -24.84
N PHE A 13 1.37 5.53 -23.65
CA PHE A 13 2.82 5.49 -23.43
C PHE A 13 3.30 4.06 -23.62
N THR A 14 3.84 3.80 -24.80
CA THR A 14 4.52 2.56 -25.21
C THR A 14 5.80 2.32 -24.40
N PRO A 15 6.10 1.10 -23.95
CA PRO A 15 7.44 0.77 -23.47
C PRO A 15 8.37 0.60 -24.68
N ALA A 16 9.38 1.47 -24.79
CA ALA A 16 10.50 1.25 -25.70
C ALA A 16 11.37 0.14 -25.09
N ALA A 17 11.31 -1.03 -25.73
CA ALA A 17 12.27 -2.09 -25.55
C ALA A 17 13.58 -1.68 -26.25
N ASP A 18 14.55 -1.22 -25.47
CA ASP A 18 15.95 -1.18 -25.91
C ASP A 18 16.70 -2.31 -25.19
N ALA A 19 16.97 -3.35 -25.96
CA ALA A 19 17.84 -4.44 -25.60
C ALA A 19 19.29 -3.95 -25.67
N GLN A 20 20.05 -4.07 -24.58
CA GLN A 20 21.50 -4.21 -24.65
C GLN A 20 22.03 -4.89 -23.39
N TYR A 21 22.12 -6.22 -23.43
CA TYR A 21 22.95 -6.97 -22.48
C TYR A 21 24.41 -6.91 -22.96
N PRO A 22 25.39 -6.57 -22.10
CA PRO A 22 26.79 -6.69 -22.46
C PRO A 22 27.20 -8.18 -22.61
N PRO A 23 28.22 -8.48 -23.45
CA PRO A 23 28.51 -9.82 -23.94
C PRO A 23 29.17 -10.71 -22.89
N LEU A 24 28.92 -12.03 -22.99
CA LEU A 24 29.64 -13.03 -22.20
C LEU A 24 31.01 -13.30 -22.83
N GLN A 25 32.07 -13.09 -22.06
CA GLN A 25 33.44 -13.47 -22.41
C GLN A 25 33.98 -14.47 -21.38
N GLY A 26 34.28 -15.70 -21.84
CA GLY A 26 35.04 -16.72 -21.11
C GLY A 26 36.52 -16.33 -20.96
N ALA A 27 37.39 -16.98 -20.20
CA ALA A 27 37.51 -18.28 -19.53
C ALA A 27 38.58 -18.07 -18.38
N PRO A 28 39.20 -19.04 -17.65
CA PRO A 28 39.12 -20.50 -17.69
C PRO A 28 38.96 -21.21 -16.32
N SER A 29 38.74 -22.52 -16.42
CA SER A 29 38.65 -23.52 -15.35
C SER A 29 39.98 -23.72 -14.60
N THR A 30 39.94 -23.70 -13.26
CA THR A 30 40.87 -24.44 -12.40
C THR A 30 40.06 -25.19 -11.32
N ALA A 31 40.08 -26.52 -11.40
CA ALA A 31 39.51 -27.47 -10.43
C ALA A 31 40.41 -27.60 -9.17
N PRO A 32 40.14 -28.45 -8.16
CA PRO A 32 38.94 -29.20 -7.78
C PRO A 32 38.58 -29.05 -6.27
N ARG A 33 37.32 -29.28 -5.87
CA ARG A 33 37.01 -29.93 -4.57
C ARG A 33 35.75 -30.78 -4.70
N PRO A 34 35.85 -32.11 -4.55
CA PRO A 34 34.69 -32.93 -4.23
C PRO A 34 34.27 -32.55 -2.81
N ARG A 35 33.07 -32.00 -2.64
CA ARG A 35 32.38 -32.09 -1.35
C ARG A 35 31.39 -33.22 -1.52
N GLU A 36 31.73 -34.37 -0.93
CA GLU A 36 30.80 -35.47 -0.72
C GLU A 36 29.51 -34.88 -0.13
N ILE A 37 28.42 -34.93 -0.90
CA ILE A 37 27.09 -34.69 -0.37
C ILE A 37 26.74 -35.98 0.35
N GLU A 38 27.17 -36.04 1.61
CA GLU A 38 26.86 -37.13 2.50
C GLU A 38 25.34 -37.19 2.67
N HIS A 39 24.83 -38.35 2.29
CA HIS A 39 23.44 -38.74 2.29
C HIS A 39 22.90 -38.70 3.73
N ARG A 40 22.36 -37.55 4.17
CA ARG A 40 21.53 -37.49 5.38
C ARG A 40 20.07 -37.42 4.96
N LEU A 41 19.37 -38.52 5.21
CA LEU A 41 17.93 -38.66 5.06
C LEU A 41 17.22 -37.49 5.77
N PRO A 42 16.10 -36.97 5.23
CA PRO A 42 15.25 -36.06 5.99
C PRO A 42 14.65 -36.84 7.16
N ALA A 43 15.16 -36.60 8.36
CA ALA A 43 14.46 -36.95 9.58
C ALA A 43 13.27 -35.99 9.71
N ASP A 44 12.08 -36.56 9.91
CA ASP A 44 10.82 -35.89 10.20
C ASP A 44 11.00 -34.56 10.95
N GLU A 45 10.91 -33.45 10.22
CA GLU A 45 10.57 -32.18 10.85
C GLU A 45 9.09 -32.27 11.24
N PRO A 46 8.72 -32.10 12.53
CA PRO A 46 7.31 -32.03 12.88
C PRO A 46 6.75 -30.79 12.17
N GLU A 47 5.80 -31.02 11.25
CA GLU A 47 5.00 -29.94 10.66
C GLU A 47 4.50 -29.07 11.82
N GLN A 48 5.08 -27.88 11.97
CA GLN A 48 4.51 -26.84 12.79
C GLN A 48 3.20 -26.45 12.10
N VAL A 49 2.12 -27.12 12.51
CA VAL A 49 0.75 -26.76 12.18
C VAL A 49 0.58 -25.31 12.62
N GLN A 50 0.70 -24.39 11.67
CA GLN A 50 0.42 -22.98 11.90
C GLN A 50 -1.03 -22.91 12.37
N ALA A 51 -1.24 -22.55 13.64
CA ALA A 51 -2.56 -22.37 14.19
C ALA A 51 -3.37 -21.46 13.25
N PRO A 52 -4.65 -21.76 12.98
CA PRO A 52 -5.45 -21.00 12.04
C PRO A 52 -5.43 -19.53 12.45
N ALA A 53 -4.98 -18.66 11.56
CA ALA A 53 -4.97 -17.22 11.78
C ALA A 53 -6.36 -16.80 12.26
N GLN A 54 -6.44 -16.31 13.50
CA GLN A 54 -7.70 -15.93 14.11
C GLN A 54 -8.30 -14.80 13.27
N ARG A 55 -9.33 -15.13 12.48
CA ARG A 55 -10.00 -14.18 11.60
C ARG A 55 -10.62 -13.11 12.48
N ARG A 56 -10.03 -11.92 12.50
CA ARG A 56 -10.59 -10.77 13.21
C ARG A 56 -11.93 -10.45 12.58
N THR A 57 -12.96 -10.37 13.42
CA THR A 57 -14.30 -9.96 13.00
C THR A 57 -14.31 -8.45 12.85
N ILE A 58 -14.49 -7.97 11.62
CA ILE A 58 -14.61 -6.54 11.30
C ILE A 58 -16.02 -6.07 11.67
N ASP A 59 -16.12 -5.05 12.54
CA ASP A 59 -17.39 -4.35 12.76
C ASP A 59 -17.68 -3.43 11.57
N SER A 60 -18.44 -3.95 10.60
CA SER A 60 -18.79 -3.23 9.38
C SER A 60 -19.64 -1.98 9.65
N ALA A 61 -20.45 -1.98 10.70
CA ALA A 61 -21.30 -0.83 11.03
C ALA A 61 -20.48 0.30 11.66
N GLN A 62 -19.46 -0.03 12.44
CA GLN A 62 -18.50 0.94 12.97
C GLN A 62 -17.64 1.54 11.85
N VAL A 63 -17.04 0.69 11.01
CA VAL A 63 -16.18 1.13 9.89
C VAL A 63 -16.93 2.08 8.96
N LYS A 64 -18.20 1.78 8.65
CA LYS A 64 -19.02 2.66 7.82
C LYS A 64 -19.22 4.05 8.44
N ARG A 65 -19.57 4.10 9.73
CA ARG A 65 -19.78 5.37 10.46
C ARG A 65 -18.52 6.21 10.52
N GLU A 66 -17.37 5.59 10.74
CA GLU A 66 -16.08 6.28 10.78
C GLU A 66 -15.68 6.83 9.41
N ALA A 67 -16.00 6.13 8.33
CA ALA A 67 -15.78 6.59 6.97
C ALA A 67 -16.68 7.79 6.62
N GLU A 68 -17.95 7.75 7.03
CA GLU A 68 -18.89 8.86 6.87
C GLU A 68 -18.41 10.10 7.63
N GLU A 69 -18.03 9.95 8.91
CA GLU A 69 -17.50 11.06 9.71
C GLU A 69 -16.22 11.66 9.08
N LEU A 70 -15.33 10.81 8.56
CA LEU A 70 -14.12 11.28 7.89
C LEU A 70 -14.47 12.15 6.67
N ALA A 71 -15.44 11.72 5.87
CA ALA A 71 -15.87 12.46 4.68
C ALA A 71 -16.47 13.83 5.05
N GLU A 72 -17.35 13.87 6.05
CA GLU A 72 -17.96 15.11 6.54
C GLU A 72 -16.91 16.11 7.04
N LEU A 73 -15.94 15.65 7.83
CA LEU A 73 -14.86 16.51 8.31
C LEU A 73 -13.99 17.03 7.18
N ALA A 74 -13.64 16.15 6.24
CA ALA A 74 -12.79 16.47 5.10
C ALA A 74 -13.43 17.49 4.15
N GLU A 75 -14.76 17.46 3.98
CA GLU A 75 -15.51 18.42 3.16
C GLU A 75 -15.30 19.88 3.63
N SER A 76 -15.15 20.09 4.94
CA SER A 76 -14.96 21.44 5.50
C SER A 76 -13.53 22.00 5.37
N ILE A 77 -12.55 21.15 5.04
CA ILE A 77 -11.12 21.52 5.03
C ILE A 77 -10.77 22.57 3.96
N PRO A 78 -11.21 22.47 2.70
CA PRO A 78 -10.85 23.45 1.65
C PRO A 78 -11.24 24.90 2.01
N VAL A 79 -12.41 25.09 2.63
CA VAL A 79 -12.86 26.42 3.05
C VAL A 79 -11.97 26.96 4.17
N LYS A 80 -11.65 26.10 5.15
CA LYS A 80 -10.82 26.50 6.30
C LYS A 80 -9.36 26.76 5.92
N THR A 81 -8.81 26.03 4.95
CA THR A 81 -7.48 26.30 4.41
C THR A 81 -7.45 27.59 3.61
N GLN A 82 -8.52 27.92 2.87
CA GLN A 82 -8.65 29.21 2.20
C GLN A 82 -8.68 30.38 3.20
N LEU A 83 -9.38 30.22 4.33
CA LEU A 83 -9.36 31.22 5.41
C LEU A 83 -7.97 31.36 6.05
N ALA A 84 -7.30 30.23 6.32
CA ALA A 84 -5.95 30.23 6.86
C ALA A 84 -4.96 30.94 5.93
N GLY A 85 -5.07 30.73 4.61
CA GLY A 85 -4.28 31.43 3.60
C GLY A 85 -4.52 32.95 3.55
N LYS A 86 -5.65 33.42 4.08
CA LYS A 86 -5.96 34.86 4.24
C LYS A 86 -5.51 35.42 5.61
N GLY A 87 -4.76 34.65 6.38
CA GLY A 87 -4.28 35.02 7.71
C GLY A 87 -5.28 34.76 8.84
N VAL A 88 -6.42 34.11 8.56
CA VAL A 88 -7.44 33.77 9.56
C VAL A 88 -7.45 32.26 9.77
N VAL A 89 -6.79 31.76 10.82
CA VAL A 89 -6.78 30.33 11.15
C VAL A 89 -8.00 29.99 12.01
N PRO A 90 -8.95 29.17 11.54
CA PRO A 90 -10.08 28.74 12.35
C PRO A 90 -9.59 27.91 13.53
N LYS A 91 -10.09 28.18 14.74
CA LYS A 91 -9.63 27.54 15.99
C LYS A 91 -9.82 26.03 15.99
N ASP A 92 -10.84 25.56 15.28
CA ASP A 92 -11.21 24.15 15.21
C ASP A 92 -10.50 23.38 14.08
N LEU A 93 -9.79 24.08 13.17
CA LEU A 93 -9.09 23.45 12.05
C LEU A 93 -8.07 22.41 12.53
N ASN A 94 -7.28 22.71 13.55
CA ASN A 94 -6.30 21.77 14.10
C ASN A 94 -6.98 20.51 14.66
N GLN A 95 -8.08 20.69 15.40
CA GLN A 95 -8.83 19.59 15.98
C GLN A 95 -9.47 18.70 14.91
N GLN A 96 -10.04 19.30 13.86
CA GLN A 96 -10.63 18.56 12.75
C GLN A 96 -9.58 17.74 12.00
N LEU A 97 -8.43 18.34 11.67
CA LEU A 97 -7.33 17.63 11.02
C LEU A 97 -6.85 16.44 11.87
N LYS A 98 -6.73 16.62 13.19
CA LYS A 98 -6.38 15.54 14.12
C LYS A 98 -7.44 14.43 14.16
N ARG A 99 -8.73 14.77 14.04
CA ARG A 99 -9.81 13.79 13.99
C ARG A 99 -9.78 12.99 12.68
N ILE A 100 -9.58 13.65 11.54
CA ILE A 100 -9.40 13.00 10.23
C ILE A 100 -8.21 12.02 10.28
N GLU A 101 -7.08 12.42 10.86
CA GLU A 101 -5.91 11.55 11.01
C GLU A 101 -6.26 10.28 11.81
N LYS A 102 -6.95 10.43 12.95
CA LYS A 102 -7.37 9.31 13.78
C LYS A 102 -8.31 8.36 13.03
N LEU A 103 -9.35 8.89 12.38
CA LEU A 103 -10.30 8.09 11.61
C LEU A 103 -9.59 7.33 10.48
N SER A 104 -8.70 8.00 9.74
CA SER A 104 -7.94 7.35 8.66
C SER A 104 -7.02 6.22 9.16
N LYS A 105 -6.45 6.36 10.36
CA LYS A 105 -5.64 5.31 11.00
C LYS A 105 -6.52 4.15 11.43
N GLN A 106 -7.67 4.44 12.01
CA GLN A 106 -8.59 3.43 12.50
C GLN A 106 -9.17 2.60 11.35
N LEU A 107 -9.67 3.24 10.30
CA LEU A 107 -10.15 2.55 9.09
C LEU A 107 -9.09 1.63 8.50
N ARG A 108 -7.83 2.08 8.41
CA ARG A 108 -6.74 1.23 7.91
C ARG A 108 -6.45 0.05 8.83
N ARG A 109 -6.52 0.24 10.14
CA ARG A 109 -6.37 -0.85 11.10
C ARG A 109 -7.48 -1.89 10.94
N GLU A 110 -8.74 -1.46 10.93
CA GLU A 110 -9.88 -2.38 10.88
C GLU A 110 -10.00 -3.12 9.54
N LEU A 111 -9.57 -2.50 8.43
CA LEU A 111 -9.68 -3.09 7.10
C LEU A 111 -8.46 -3.93 6.66
N PHE A 112 -7.27 -3.63 7.19
CA PHE A 112 -6.02 -4.19 6.64
C PHE A 112 -5.01 -4.71 7.68
N GLN A 113 -5.27 -4.63 8.99
CA GLN A 113 -4.32 -5.07 10.03
C GLN A 113 -4.86 -6.19 10.91
#